data_AF-A0A0F3RTA1-F1
#
_entry.id   AF-A0A0F3RTA1-F1
#
_cell.length_a   1.000
_cell.length_b   1.000
_cell.length_c   1.000
_cell.angle_alpha   90.00
_cell.angle_beta   90.00
_cell.angle_gamma   90.00
#
_symmetry.space_group_name_H-M   'P 1'
#
loop_
_entity.id
_entity.type
_entity.pdbx_description
1 polymer ?
#
loop_
_entity_poly.entity_id
_entity_poly.type
_entity_poly.pdbx_seq_one_letter_code
_entity_poly.pdbx_strand_id
1 'polypeptide(L)'
;MDQNQSQQSGSTDSSVKPRQKLTDLVEFQEDLAPMTETERRLIDQFLLVSRIYDRVLRQAEAGLTVSLANYQHNRQFYRDLTDLIRFRQEFFRTIGAFLNKPVPMVYQLTLYDQISRRRRSYTLDQLPQINPRDLVRGTVVETLRYPMLKMAVRRTYTVQNHHLYCDRNEFLMVHQSMQWLDGLMTLKLNLDDYSYWLRANQISILAYT
;
A
#
# COMPACT_ATOMS: atom_id res chain seq x y z
N MET A 1 -10.94 58.56 47.17
CA MET A 1 -12.26 59.03 47.65
C MET A 1 -13.30 58.44 46.71
N ASP A 2 -13.50 57.13 46.70
CA ASP A 2 -14.25 56.32 47.69
C ASP A 2 -15.73 56.68 47.75
N GLN A 3 -16.57 55.80 47.18
CA GLN A 3 -17.60 55.00 47.87
C GLN A 3 -18.40 54.18 46.82
N ASN A 4 -18.28 52.84 46.83
CA ASN A 4 -19.23 51.86 47.43
C ASN A 4 -20.59 51.81 46.70
N GLN A 5 -20.90 50.78 45.89
CA GLN A 5 -21.27 49.38 46.16
C GLN A 5 -22.71 49.15 46.69
N SER A 6 -23.33 48.07 46.16
CA SER A 6 -24.50 47.30 46.63
C SER A 6 -25.85 47.71 45.99
N GLN A 7 -26.77 46.86 45.53
CA GLN A 7 -27.02 45.39 45.50
C GLN A 7 -28.18 45.20 44.48
N GLN A 8 -28.14 44.33 43.47
CA GLN A 8 -28.54 42.90 43.42
C GLN A 8 -29.91 42.48 43.99
N SER A 9 -30.82 42.07 43.09
CA SER A 9 -31.74 40.92 43.15
C SER A 9 -32.39 40.81 41.74
N GLY A 10 -32.22 39.73 40.96
CA GLY A 10 -32.81 38.40 41.13
C GLY A 10 -34.27 38.43 40.62
N SER A 11 -34.79 37.59 39.72
CA SER A 11 -34.36 36.35 39.08
C SER A 11 -35.45 35.96 38.05
N THR A 12 -35.05 35.38 36.91
CA THR A 12 -35.72 34.32 36.13
C THR A 12 -37.25 34.27 36.05
N ASP A 13 -37.84 34.27 34.84
CA ASP A 13 -38.27 32.99 34.25
C ASP A 13 -38.62 33.08 32.74
N SER A 14 -38.27 31.97 32.07
CA SER A 14 -38.88 31.33 30.90
C SER A 14 -39.44 32.16 29.71
N SER A 15 -38.79 32.02 28.56
CA SER A 15 -39.33 31.13 27.50
C SER A 15 -38.31 30.91 26.39
N VAL A 16 -37.57 29.82 26.54
CA VAL A 16 -36.81 29.19 25.47
C VAL A 16 -37.82 28.59 24.48
N LYS A 17 -37.77 28.98 23.21
CA LYS A 17 -38.36 28.23 22.10
C LYS A 17 -37.27 27.70 21.17
N PRO A 18 -37.48 26.50 20.61
CA PRO A 18 -36.44 25.48 20.50
C PRO A 18 -35.62 25.62 19.22
N ARG A 19 -34.35 25.23 19.33
CA ARG A 19 -33.46 24.85 18.22
C ARG A 19 -34.22 23.98 17.23
N GLN A 20 -34.56 24.53 16.07
CA GLN A 20 -35.00 23.75 14.92
C GLN A 20 -33.81 22.96 14.38
N LYS A 21 -33.92 21.63 14.52
CA LYS A 21 -33.36 20.51 13.74
C LYS A 21 -32.55 20.97 12.52
N LEU A 22 -31.25 20.70 12.42
CA LEU A 22 -30.67 19.40 12.06
C LEU A 22 -31.53 18.58 11.08
N THR A 23 -31.62 19.05 9.83
CA THR A 23 -31.70 18.24 8.60
C THR A 23 -31.73 19.22 7.45
N ASP A 24 -30.59 19.40 6.81
CA ASP A 24 -30.48 19.65 5.37
C ASP A 24 -29.07 19.20 5.00
N LEU A 25 -28.88 17.88 5.05
CA LEU A 25 -27.97 17.23 4.12
C LEU A 25 -28.58 17.49 2.75
N VAL A 26 -28.20 18.61 2.13
CA VAL A 26 -28.35 18.79 0.70
C VAL A 26 -27.48 17.70 0.10
N GLU A 27 -28.11 16.56 -0.22
CA GLU A 27 -27.57 15.64 -1.20
C GLU A 27 -27.19 16.49 -2.41
N PHE A 28 -25.89 16.59 -2.69
CA PHE A 28 -25.43 16.94 -4.02
C PHE A 28 -25.84 15.79 -4.94
N GLN A 29 -27.13 15.71 -5.27
CA GLN A 29 -27.52 15.17 -6.56
C GLN A 29 -27.09 16.23 -7.56
N GLU A 30 -25.90 16.06 -8.13
CA GLU A 30 -25.66 16.62 -9.45
C GLU A 30 -26.82 16.14 -10.31
N ASP A 31 -27.70 17.04 -10.75
CA ASP A 31 -28.66 16.79 -11.82
C ASP A 31 -27.83 16.40 -13.05
N LEU A 32 -27.49 15.11 -13.15
CA LEU A 32 -26.76 14.55 -14.26
C LEU A 32 -27.61 14.80 -15.50
N ALA A 33 -27.18 15.79 -16.30
CA ALA A 33 -27.78 16.07 -17.58
C ALA A 33 -27.90 14.76 -18.38
N PRO A 34 -28.99 14.57 -19.16
CA PRO A 34 -29.16 13.34 -19.92
C PRO A 34 -27.94 13.13 -20.81
N MET A 35 -27.33 11.93 -20.72
CA MET A 35 -26.11 11.60 -21.45
C MET A 35 -26.23 11.93 -22.92
N THR A 36 -25.21 12.59 -23.44
CA THR A 36 -25.03 12.87 -24.87
C THR A 36 -24.77 11.58 -25.63
N GLU A 37 -24.98 11.62 -26.95
CA GLU A 37 -24.73 10.47 -27.83
C GLU A 37 -23.25 10.05 -27.86
N THR A 38 -22.33 11.00 -27.64
CA THR A 38 -20.90 10.72 -27.55
C THR A 38 -20.57 9.96 -26.26
N GLU A 39 -21.15 10.35 -25.12
CA GLU A 39 -20.96 9.65 -23.84
C GLU A 39 -21.54 8.24 -23.89
N ARG A 40 -22.72 8.06 -24.48
CA ARG A 40 -23.33 6.73 -24.68
C ARG A 40 -22.42 5.81 -25.50
N ARG A 41 -21.87 6.31 -26.62
CA ARG A 41 -20.91 5.55 -27.44
C ARG A 41 -19.63 5.20 -26.69
N LEU A 42 -19.09 6.10 -25.86
CA LEU A 42 -17.92 5.80 -25.03
C LEU A 42 -18.23 4.72 -24.00
N ILE A 43 -19.42 4.75 -23.40
CA ILE A 43 -19.88 3.72 -22.45
C ILE A 43 -20.05 2.38 -23.15
N ASP A 44 -20.68 2.35 -24.33
CA ASP A 44 -20.83 1.12 -25.11
C ASP A 44 -19.47 0.50 -25.46
N GLN A 45 -18.50 1.33 -25.86
CA GLN A 45 -17.13 0.89 -26.10
C GLN A 45 -16.46 0.36 -24.82
N PHE A 46 -16.59 1.07 -23.70
CA PHE A 46 -16.07 0.61 -22.42
C PHE A 46 -16.68 -0.73 -22.01
N LEU A 47 -18.00 -0.87 -22.06
CA LEU A 47 -18.71 -2.11 -21.72
C LEU A 47 -18.29 -3.27 -22.61
N LEU A 48 -18.06 -3.02 -23.91
CA LEU A 48 -17.54 -4.03 -24.83
C LEU A 48 -16.13 -4.47 -24.42
N VAL A 49 -15.23 -3.52 -24.15
CA VAL A 49 -13.86 -3.80 -23.71
C VAL A 49 -13.86 -4.55 -22.37
N SER A 50 -14.69 -4.15 -21.41
CA SER A 50 -14.84 -4.83 -20.13
C SER A 50 -15.30 -6.28 -20.29
N ARG A 51 -16.28 -6.55 -21.16
CA ARG A 51 -16.71 -7.93 -21.45
C ARG A 51 -15.60 -8.77 -22.07
N ILE A 52 -14.84 -8.19 -23.00
CA ILE A 52 -13.68 -8.86 -23.60
C ILE A 52 -12.62 -9.14 -22.53
N TYR A 53 -12.30 -8.15 -21.71
CA TYR A 53 -11.36 -8.27 -20.60
C TYR A 53 -11.78 -9.38 -19.64
N ASP A 54 -13.03 -9.41 -19.17
CA ASP A 54 -13.55 -10.43 -18.25
C ASP A 54 -13.49 -11.84 -18.84
N ARG A 55 -13.67 -11.95 -20.17
CA ARG A 55 -13.54 -13.22 -20.87
C ARG A 55 -12.09 -13.68 -20.92
N VAL A 56 -11.18 -12.79 -21.33
CA VAL A 56 -9.74 -13.07 -21.40
C VAL A 56 -9.18 -13.39 -20.02
N LEU A 57 -9.60 -12.64 -18.99
CA LEU A 57 -9.22 -12.86 -17.60
C LEU A 57 -9.63 -14.25 -17.13
N ARG A 58 -10.90 -14.64 -17.31
CA ARG A 58 -11.39 -15.98 -16.94
C ARG A 58 -10.65 -17.09 -17.69
N GLN A 59 -10.34 -16.89 -18.97
CA GLN A 59 -9.58 -17.86 -19.75
C GLN A 59 -8.14 -17.99 -19.26
N ALA A 60 -7.48 -16.87 -18.93
CA ALA A 60 -6.14 -16.88 -18.36
C ALA A 60 -6.14 -17.56 -16.99
N GLU A 61 -7.08 -17.21 -16.11
CA GLU A 61 -7.19 -17.79 -14.76
C GLU A 61 -7.56 -19.28 -14.78
N ALA A 62 -8.26 -19.78 -15.79
CA ALA A 62 -8.52 -21.22 -15.95
C ALA A 62 -7.23 -22.04 -16.13
N GLY A 63 -6.14 -21.41 -16.60
CA GLY A 63 -4.82 -22.02 -16.72
C GLY A 63 -3.92 -21.79 -15.49
N LEU A 64 -4.37 -21.03 -14.50
CA LEU A 64 -3.60 -20.69 -13.30
C LEU A 64 -4.09 -21.49 -12.09
N THR A 65 -3.20 -21.71 -11.12
CA THR A 65 -3.55 -22.42 -9.88
C THR A 65 -4.43 -21.57 -8.96
N VAL A 66 -4.24 -20.24 -8.97
CA VAL A 66 -5.03 -19.27 -8.21
C VAL A 66 -5.33 -18.05 -9.09
N SER A 67 -6.28 -17.21 -8.67
CA SER A 67 -6.61 -15.97 -9.39
C SER A 67 -5.43 -15.02 -9.51
N LEU A 68 -5.42 -14.17 -10.55
CA LEU A 68 -4.43 -13.11 -10.72
C LEU A 68 -4.45 -12.14 -9.53
N ALA A 69 -5.64 -11.85 -9.00
CA ALA A 69 -5.81 -11.04 -7.81
C ALA A 69 -5.05 -11.64 -6.60
N ASN A 70 -5.06 -12.97 -6.43
CA ASN A 70 -4.32 -13.63 -5.36
C ASN A 70 -2.79 -13.55 -5.59
N TYR A 71 -2.32 -13.72 -6.82
CA TYR A 71 -0.89 -13.53 -7.14
C TYR A 71 -0.43 -12.10 -6.82
N GLN A 72 -1.23 -11.09 -7.17
CA GLN A 72 -0.95 -9.69 -6.87
C GLN A 72 -0.99 -9.40 -5.37
N HIS A 73 -2.04 -9.87 -4.67
CA HIS A 73 -2.19 -9.69 -3.23
C HIS A 73 -0.99 -10.27 -2.45
N ASN A 74 -0.49 -11.43 -2.88
CA ASN A 74 0.67 -12.09 -2.28
C ASN A 74 2.02 -11.59 -2.84
N ARG A 75 1.99 -10.55 -3.70
CA ARG A 75 3.17 -9.90 -4.29
C ARG A 75 4.05 -10.86 -5.08
N GLN A 76 3.41 -11.87 -5.68
CA GLN A 76 4.03 -12.83 -6.57
C GLN A 76 4.13 -12.31 -8.00
N PHE A 77 3.39 -11.23 -8.32
CA PHE A 77 3.38 -10.60 -9.62
C PHE A 77 3.23 -9.09 -9.49
N TYR A 78 4.00 -8.35 -10.29
CA TYR A 78 3.74 -6.94 -10.58
C TYR A 78 3.68 -6.74 -12.08
N ARG A 79 2.81 -5.83 -12.53
CA ARG A 79 2.71 -5.48 -13.94
C ARG A 79 4.01 -4.88 -14.45
N ASP A 80 4.67 -4.03 -13.69
CA ASP A 80 5.97 -3.50 -14.02
C ASP A 80 6.71 -2.95 -12.78
N LEU A 81 7.89 -2.38 -12.99
CA LEU A 81 8.68 -1.75 -11.93
C LEU A 81 7.95 -0.60 -11.23
N THR A 82 7.07 0.12 -11.94
CA THR A 82 6.30 1.24 -11.38
C THR A 82 5.40 0.77 -10.25
N ASP A 83 4.74 -0.37 -10.44
CA ASP A 83 3.83 -0.93 -9.43
C ASP A 83 4.60 -1.37 -8.18
N LEU A 84 5.78 -1.99 -8.35
CA LEU A 84 6.66 -2.33 -7.22
C LEU A 84 7.12 -1.05 -6.48
N ILE A 85 7.58 -0.04 -7.21
CA ILE A 85 8.04 1.24 -6.65
C ILE A 85 6.91 1.92 -5.87
N ARG A 86 5.73 2.04 -6.48
CA ARG A 86 4.55 2.65 -5.85
C ARG A 86 4.17 1.90 -4.58
N PHE A 87 4.11 0.57 -4.65
CA PHE A 87 3.84 -0.27 -3.49
C PHE A 87 4.82 0.01 -2.35
N ARG A 88 6.12 0.16 -2.66
CA ARG A 88 7.15 0.40 -1.64
C ARG A 88 7.11 1.78 -1.03
N GLN A 89 6.88 2.79 -1.86
CA GLN A 89 6.65 4.15 -1.36
C GLN A 89 5.43 4.18 -0.43
N GLU A 90 4.34 3.50 -0.81
CA GLU A 90 3.14 3.44 0.02
C GLU A 90 3.37 2.67 1.32
N PHE A 91 4.07 1.54 1.27
CA PHE A 91 4.46 0.78 2.46
C PHE A 91 5.23 1.69 3.44
N PHE A 92 6.27 2.38 2.99
CA PHE A 92 7.07 3.25 3.86
C PHE A 92 6.31 4.48 4.36
N ARG A 93 5.37 5.02 3.56
CA ARG A 93 4.50 6.13 3.97
C ARG A 93 3.48 5.73 5.03
N THR A 94 2.99 4.49 4.96
CA THR A 94 1.95 3.98 5.86
C THR A 94 2.57 3.14 6.96
N ILE A 95 2.59 1.81 6.80
CA ILE A 95 3.05 0.84 7.79
C ILE A 95 4.49 1.13 8.23
N GLY A 96 5.37 1.42 7.26
CA GLY A 96 6.77 1.66 7.53
C GLY A 96 7.04 2.89 8.38
N ALA A 97 6.27 3.97 8.24
CA ALA A 97 6.39 5.14 9.11
C ALA A 97 6.11 4.80 10.58
N PHE A 98 5.22 3.84 10.82
CA PHE A 98 4.95 3.33 12.16
C PHE A 98 6.08 2.41 12.65
N LEU A 99 6.51 1.44 11.82
CA LEU A 99 7.55 0.48 12.18
C LEU A 99 8.93 1.11 12.38
N ASN A 100 9.26 2.14 11.59
CA ASN A 100 10.56 2.79 11.57
C ASN A 100 10.86 3.59 12.84
N LYS A 101 9.83 3.93 13.64
CA LYS A 101 10.00 4.62 14.93
C LYS A 101 10.66 3.72 15.99
N PRO A 102 10.12 2.52 16.30
CA PRO A 102 10.76 1.60 17.25
C PRO A 102 11.95 0.85 16.63
N VAL A 103 11.88 0.51 15.34
CA VAL A 103 12.89 -0.32 14.67
C VAL A 103 13.19 0.25 13.29
N PRO A 104 14.31 0.97 13.11
CA PRO A 104 14.69 1.53 11.82
C PRO A 104 14.77 0.44 10.75
N MET A 105 14.25 0.75 9.57
CA MET A 105 14.25 -0.13 8.41
C MET A 105 15.10 0.46 7.29
N VAL A 106 15.81 -0.40 6.58
CA VAL A 106 16.64 0.00 5.43
C VAL A 106 16.18 -0.76 4.19
N TYR A 107 15.81 0.00 3.16
CA TYR A 107 15.37 -0.54 1.88
C TYR A 107 16.46 -0.47 0.81
N GLN A 108 16.54 -1.51 -0.01
CA GLN A 108 17.38 -1.55 -1.19
C GLN A 108 16.70 -2.33 -2.32
N LEU A 109 16.69 -1.75 -3.52
CA LEU A 109 16.27 -2.40 -4.75
C LEU A 109 17.46 -2.53 -5.69
N THR A 110 17.77 -3.74 -6.12
CA THR A 110 18.88 -4.02 -7.05
C THR A 110 18.31 -4.52 -8.37
N LEU A 111 18.58 -3.82 -9.46
CA LEU A 111 18.22 -4.21 -10.81
C LEU A 111 19.45 -4.81 -11.51
N TYR A 112 19.30 -6.01 -12.06
CA TYR A 112 20.26 -6.64 -12.96
C TYR A 112 19.62 -6.76 -14.34
N ASP A 113 20.07 -5.92 -15.27
CA ASP A 113 19.62 -5.97 -16.66
C ASP A 113 20.43 -7.00 -17.45
N GLN A 114 19.75 -7.98 -18.04
CA GLN A 114 20.40 -9.02 -18.83
C GLN A 114 20.89 -8.53 -20.18
N ILE A 115 20.26 -7.48 -20.74
CA ILE A 115 20.61 -6.92 -22.06
C ILE A 115 21.86 -6.07 -21.93
N SER A 116 21.83 -5.05 -21.07
CA SER A 116 23.00 -4.17 -20.87
C SER A 116 24.07 -4.76 -19.95
N ARG A 117 23.79 -5.90 -19.29
CA ARG A 117 24.64 -6.53 -18.26
C ARG A 117 24.96 -5.61 -17.07
N ARG A 118 24.20 -4.53 -16.91
CA ARG A 118 24.42 -3.55 -15.83
C ARG A 118 23.68 -3.97 -14.57
N ARG A 119 24.35 -3.78 -13.44
CA ARG A 119 23.77 -3.86 -12.11
C ARG A 119 23.64 -2.45 -11.53
N ARG A 120 22.44 -2.09 -11.08
CA ARG A 120 22.14 -0.80 -10.44
C ARG A 120 21.44 -1.05 -9.11
N SER A 121 21.82 -0.32 -8.07
CA SER A 121 21.22 -0.45 -6.74
C SER A 121 20.66 0.90 -6.32
N TYR A 122 19.45 0.89 -5.76
CA TYR A 122 18.70 2.07 -5.37
C TYR A 122 18.24 1.93 -3.93
N THR A 123 18.36 3.01 -3.16
CA THR A 123 17.70 3.18 -1.87
C THR A 123 16.25 3.64 -2.08
N LEU A 124 15.48 3.74 -0.99
CA LEU A 124 14.09 4.20 -1.03
C LEU A 124 13.94 5.56 -1.72
N ASP A 125 14.79 6.53 -1.36
CA ASP A 125 14.75 7.90 -1.88
C ASP A 125 15.15 8.00 -3.36
N GLN A 126 15.84 6.97 -3.87
CA GLN A 126 16.28 6.89 -5.25
C GLN A 126 15.27 6.19 -6.16
N LEU A 127 14.23 5.54 -5.60
CA LEU A 127 13.20 4.86 -6.39
C LEU A 127 12.51 5.75 -7.44
N PRO A 128 12.17 7.03 -7.17
CA PRO A 128 11.56 7.90 -8.18
C PRO A 128 12.43 8.13 -9.43
N GLN A 129 13.74 7.88 -9.33
CA GLN A 129 14.69 8.10 -10.43
C GLN A 129 14.74 6.90 -11.39
N ILE A 130 14.14 5.77 -11.02
CA ILE A 130 14.12 4.57 -11.86
C ILE A 130 13.13 4.78 -12.99
N ASN A 131 13.62 4.73 -14.23
CA ASN A 131 12.75 4.63 -15.40
C ASN A 131 12.28 3.17 -15.56
N PRO A 132 10.97 2.86 -15.43
CA PRO A 132 10.46 1.49 -15.52
C PRO A 132 10.72 0.82 -16.87
N ARG A 133 10.92 1.62 -17.93
CA ARG A 133 11.20 1.11 -19.28
C ARG A 133 12.63 0.62 -19.47
N ASP A 134 13.53 0.94 -18.54
CA ASP A 134 14.95 0.57 -18.62
C ASP A 134 15.20 -0.94 -18.39
N LEU A 135 14.19 -1.70 -17.97
CA LEU A 135 14.34 -3.12 -17.65
C LEU A 135 13.27 -3.94 -18.37
N VAL A 136 13.60 -4.41 -19.58
CA VAL A 136 12.74 -5.32 -20.37
C VAL A 136 12.89 -6.76 -19.89
N ARG A 137 14.13 -7.18 -19.59
CA ARG A 137 14.48 -8.54 -19.20
C ARG A 137 15.63 -8.53 -18.20
N GLY A 138 15.50 -9.29 -17.11
CA GLY A 138 16.51 -9.27 -16.07
C GLY A 138 16.07 -9.87 -14.75
N THR A 139 16.73 -9.45 -13.68
CA THR A 139 16.42 -9.84 -12.31
C THR A 139 16.32 -8.61 -11.44
N VAL A 140 15.33 -8.58 -10.57
CA VAL A 140 15.13 -7.53 -9.57
C VAL A 140 15.24 -8.17 -8.20
N VAL A 141 16.13 -7.67 -7.37
CA VAL A 141 16.30 -8.13 -5.99
C VAL A 141 15.94 -7.00 -5.05
N GLU A 142 14.87 -7.20 -4.32
CA GLU A 142 14.41 -6.32 -3.27
C GLU A 142 14.90 -6.83 -1.92
N THR A 143 15.37 -5.91 -1.06
CA THR A 143 15.79 -6.24 0.29
C THR A 143 15.31 -5.18 1.26
N LEU A 144 14.55 -5.62 2.27
CA LEU A 144 14.13 -4.82 3.42
C LEU A 144 14.85 -5.34 4.67
N ARG A 145 15.70 -4.52 5.28
CA ARG A 145 16.50 -4.90 6.46
C ARG A 145 15.93 -4.26 7.71
N TYR A 146 15.99 -5.01 8.81
CA TYR A 146 15.70 -4.60 10.19
C TYR A 146 17.00 -4.71 11.00
N PRO A 147 17.90 -3.72 10.94
CA PRO A 147 19.25 -3.85 11.48
C PRO A 147 19.26 -4.15 12.99
N MET A 148 18.38 -3.53 13.77
CA MET A 148 18.29 -3.79 15.23
C MET A 148 17.91 -5.23 15.55
N LEU A 149 17.03 -5.83 14.74
CA LEU A 149 16.62 -7.23 14.88
C LEU A 149 17.60 -8.19 14.20
N LYS A 150 18.57 -7.65 13.45
CA LYS A 150 19.50 -8.37 12.58
C LYS A 150 18.79 -9.35 11.64
N MET A 151 17.65 -8.90 11.12
CA MET A 151 16.79 -9.64 10.19
C MET A 151 16.71 -8.90 8.85
N ALA A 152 16.48 -9.65 7.78
CA ALA A 152 16.19 -9.08 6.47
C ALA A 152 15.20 -9.95 5.69
N VAL A 153 14.34 -9.27 4.95
CA VAL A 153 13.40 -9.83 4.01
C VAL A 153 13.96 -9.59 2.62
N ARG A 154 14.12 -10.65 1.82
CA ARG A 154 14.61 -10.55 0.44
C ARG A 154 13.61 -11.17 -0.53
N ARG A 155 13.29 -10.45 -1.59
CA ARG A 155 12.44 -10.94 -2.68
C ARG A 155 13.19 -10.83 -3.99
N THR A 156 13.20 -11.90 -4.76
CA THR A 156 13.83 -11.96 -6.07
C THR A 156 12.76 -12.14 -7.13
N TYR A 157 12.76 -11.25 -8.11
CA TYR A 157 11.84 -11.26 -9.24
C TYR A 157 12.61 -11.48 -10.53
N THR A 158 12.07 -12.34 -11.38
CA THR A 158 12.47 -12.43 -12.78
C THR A 158 11.66 -11.42 -13.58
N VAL A 159 12.34 -10.66 -14.45
CA VAL A 159 11.70 -9.69 -15.35
C VAL A 159 11.61 -10.25 -16.74
N GLN A 160 10.40 -10.30 -17.29
CA GLN A 160 10.12 -10.70 -18.67
C GLN A 160 9.08 -9.75 -19.25
N ASN A 161 9.38 -9.14 -20.40
CA ASN A 161 8.50 -8.16 -21.06
C ASN A 161 8.06 -7.03 -20.12
N HIS A 162 8.97 -6.51 -19.30
CA HIS A 162 8.73 -5.53 -18.23
C HIS A 162 7.94 -6.03 -17.01
N HIS A 163 7.35 -7.21 -17.06
CA HIS A 163 6.59 -7.78 -15.95
C HIS A 163 7.50 -8.45 -14.94
N LEU A 164 7.18 -8.33 -13.65
CA LEU A 164 7.95 -8.92 -12.55
C LEU A 164 7.21 -10.14 -12.02
N TYR A 165 7.89 -11.28 -12.03
CA TYR A 165 7.40 -12.53 -11.47
C TYR A 165 8.28 -12.93 -10.30
N CYS A 166 7.71 -13.09 -9.12
CA CYS A 166 8.45 -13.49 -7.94
C CYS A 166 8.97 -14.91 -8.12
N ASP A 167 10.29 -15.05 -8.14
CA ASP A 167 10.99 -16.34 -8.23
C ASP A 167 11.29 -16.89 -6.84
N ARG A 168 11.65 -16.01 -5.90
CA ARG A 168 12.07 -16.42 -4.57
C ARG A 168 11.76 -15.39 -3.50
N ASN A 169 11.25 -15.86 -2.37
CA ASN A 169 11.15 -15.11 -1.13
C ASN A 169 12.06 -15.75 -0.08
N GLU A 170 12.88 -14.94 0.58
CA GLU A 170 13.84 -15.40 1.57
C GLU A 170 13.74 -14.53 2.81
N PHE A 171 13.76 -15.19 3.97
CA PHE A 171 13.92 -14.52 5.24
C PHE A 171 15.32 -14.83 5.77
N LEU A 172 16.10 -13.79 6.07
CA LEU A 172 17.49 -13.90 6.49
C LEU A 172 17.62 -13.41 7.93
N MET A 173 18.20 -14.25 8.79
CA MET A 173 18.70 -13.88 10.10
C MET A 173 20.21 -14.12 10.10
N VAL A 174 20.98 -13.40 10.93
CA VAL A 174 22.47 -13.27 10.95
C VAL A 174 23.29 -14.47 10.45
N HIS A 175 22.82 -15.70 10.61
CA HIS A 175 23.53 -16.91 10.17
C HIS A 175 22.65 -17.95 9.44
N GLN A 176 21.35 -17.71 9.23
CA GLN A 176 20.43 -18.73 8.72
C GLN A 176 19.32 -18.14 7.84
N SER A 177 19.00 -18.84 6.75
CA SER A 177 17.75 -18.63 6.02
C SER A 177 16.63 -19.33 6.76
N MET A 178 15.53 -18.61 7.00
CA MET A 178 14.31 -19.18 7.57
C MET A 178 13.26 -19.37 6.48
N GLN A 179 12.35 -20.31 6.69
CA GLN A 179 11.13 -20.39 5.89
C GLN A 179 10.39 -19.04 5.95
N TRP A 180 9.79 -18.67 4.83
CA TRP A 180 9.22 -17.34 4.65
C TRP A 180 8.22 -16.97 5.76
N LEU A 181 7.22 -17.84 5.98
CA LEU A 181 6.15 -17.58 6.95
C LEU A 181 6.69 -17.52 8.38
N ASP A 182 7.54 -18.46 8.76
CA ASP A 182 8.16 -18.51 10.10
C ASP A 182 9.02 -17.27 10.36
N GLY A 183 9.74 -16.81 9.33
CA GLY A 183 10.53 -15.58 9.38
C GLY A 183 9.67 -14.34 9.63
N LEU A 184 8.53 -14.24 8.94
CA LEU A 184 7.59 -13.14 9.15
C LEU A 184 6.87 -13.21 10.49
N MET A 185 6.55 -14.42 10.98
CA MET A 185 5.99 -14.60 12.32
C MET A 185 7.00 -14.16 13.37
N THR A 186 8.26 -14.56 13.21
CA THR A 186 9.35 -14.15 14.11
C THR A 186 9.56 -12.64 14.07
N LEU A 187 9.53 -12.03 12.87
CA LEU A 187 9.63 -10.58 12.73
C LEU A 187 8.48 -9.88 13.45
N LYS A 188 7.24 -10.34 13.27
CA LYS A 188 6.07 -9.80 13.96
C LYS A 188 6.24 -9.86 15.48
N LEU A 189 6.58 -11.04 16.01
CA LEU A 189 6.79 -11.23 17.46
C LEU A 189 7.85 -10.27 18.01
N ASN A 190 8.99 -10.15 17.31
CA ASN A 190 10.04 -9.23 17.72
C ASN A 190 9.57 -7.78 17.68
N LEU A 191 8.85 -7.35 16.63
CA LEU A 191 8.34 -5.99 16.53
C LEU A 191 7.28 -5.67 17.61
N ASP A 192 6.43 -6.63 17.95
CA ASP A 192 5.43 -6.53 19.02
C ASP A 192 6.08 -6.28 20.39
N ASP A 193 7.30 -6.78 20.62
CA ASP A 193 8.06 -6.51 21.85
C ASP A 193 8.48 -5.04 21.98
N TYR A 194 8.71 -4.34 20.87
CA TYR A 194 9.11 -2.93 20.86
C TYR A 194 7.93 -1.95 20.83
N SER A 195 6.69 -2.40 20.64
CA SER A 195 5.55 -1.49 20.49
C SER A 195 4.20 -2.12 20.84
N TYR A 196 3.61 -1.64 21.94
CA TYR A 196 2.28 -2.06 22.40
C TYR A 196 1.16 -1.82 21.36
N TRP A 197 1.28 -0.78 20.55
CA TRP A 197 0.31 -0.45 19.50
C TRP A 197 0.38 -1.38 18.26
N LEU A 198 1.48 -2.13 18.07
CA LEU A 198 1.53 -3.21 17.07
C LEU A 198 0.73 -4.42 17.51
N ARG A 199 0.75 -4.74 18.82
CA ARG A 199 -0.08 -5.80 19.41
C ARG A 199 -1.57 -5.51 19.31
N ALA A 200 -1.95 -4.22 19.37
CA ALA A 200 -3.33 -3.77 19.33
C ALA A 200 -3.91 -3.65 17.90
N ASN A 201 -3.08 -3.68 16.85
CA ASN A 201 -3.51 -3.44 15.47
C ASN A 201 -3.59 -4.72 14.63
N GLN A 202 -4.68 -4.84 13.86
CA GLN A 202 -5.02 -5.94 12.93
C GLN A 202 -4.15 -5.95 11.66
N ILE A 203 -2.83 -5.77 11.79
CA ILE A 203 -1.92 -5.76 10.64
C ILE A 203 -1.60 -7.20 10.23
N SER A 204 -1.90 -7.53 8.97
CA SER A 204 -1.56 -8.82 8.36
C SER A 204 -0.06 -9.07 8.36
N ILE A 205 0.36 -10.31 8.54
CA ILE A 205 1.77 -10.73 8.54
C ILE A 205 2.52 -10.35 7.24
N LEU A 206 1.82 -10.28 6.10
CA LEU A 206 2.43 -9.87 4.84
C LEU A 206 2.73 -8.38 4.79
N ALA A 207 2.01 -7.58 5.58
CA ALA A 207 2.16 -6.14 5.61
C ALA A 207 3.49 -5.69 6.24
N TYR A 208 4.22 -6.58 6.94
CA TYR A 208 5.58 -6.28 7.39
C TYR A 208 6.59 -6.28 6.25
N THR A 209 6.30 -6.96 5.13
CA THR A 209 7.30 -7.14 4.06
C THR A 209 7.34 -6.05 3.06
#